data_AF-A0A2G6I7Y0-F1
#
_entry.id   AF-A0A2G6I7Y0-F1
#
_cell.length_a   1.000
_cell.length_b   1.000
_cell.length_c   1.000
_cell.angle_alpha   90.00
_cell.angle_beta   90.00
_cell.angle_gamma   90.00
#
_symmetry.space_group_name_H-M   'P 1'
#
loop_
_entity.id
_entity.type
_entity.pdbx_description
1 polymer ?
#
loop_
_entity_poly.entity_id
_entity_poly.type
_entity_poly.pdbx_seq_one_letter_code
_entity_poly.pdbx_strand_id
1 'polypeptide(L)'
;MARIDLPEPKVWWQAIPAWPAGRQSQPYFALRRVWADHTMGGARGIWRPRSEDHQTVVLFQPFAALPARVWFPALSRALAFDPVEPDQVRIAYLHEETVPPHRAGFHGRDFVIADIVLYWRKGDADGIMAFEVKRQTGPGPTEQDFEKARTYVEFASMQQVARRDPVFLVSDRHVTKVRGQWPHVACWSEVLAAQLAAAGAVAGDHPALRAMPGLIEDLFSAYGIGRAPALPPPDPSALFAAASAEGAPPDLAALAAGLAWTAHWRRGETGAPLPDALGWLRGEPTEDQLRRARWQKRPDRRVNRWSPGWTPAQERSLPL
;
A
#
# COMPACT_ATOMS: atom_id res chain seq x y z
N MET A 1 -1.61 13.90 -22.28
CA MET A 1 -0.95 14.53 -21.12
C MET A 1 0.54 14.22 -21.19
N ALA A 2 1.39 15.23 -21.07
CA ALA A 2 2.84 15.02 -20.95
C ALA A 2 3.12 14.19 -19.67
N ARG A 3 4.06 13.24 -19.77
CA ARG A 3 4.48 12.44 -18.62
C ARG A 3 5.26 13.36 -17.67
N ILE A 4 4.79 13.52 -16.44
CA ILE A 4 5.58 14.15 -15.38
C ILE A 4 6.63 13.12 -14.96
N ASP A 5 7.90 13.47 -15.11
CA ASP A 5 9.00 12.69 -14.56
C ASP A 5 9.00 12.84 -13.04
N LEU A 6 8.85 11.72 -12.36
CA LEU A 6 8.85 11.68 -10.90
C LEU A 6 10.32 11.59 -10.44
N PRO A 7 10.78 12.42 -9.49
CA PRO A 7 12.13 12.29 -8.95
C PRO A 7 12.34 10.90 -8.35
N GLU A 8 13.59 10.43 -8.27
CA GLU A 8 13.89 9.21 -7.51
C GLU A 8 13.95 9.53 -6.00
N PRO A 9 13.27 8.74 -5.13
CA PRO A 9 13.32 8.97 -3.69
C PRO A 9 14.68 8.53 -3.12
N LYS A 10 15.28 9.34 -2.25
CA LYS A 10 16.53 9.01 -1.53
C LYS A 10 16.28 8.17 -0.27
N VAL A 11 15.12 8.37 0.34
CA VAL A 11 14.61 7.64 1.51
C VAL A 11 13.15 7.24 1.26
N TRP A 12 12.72 6.11 1.81
CA TRP A 12 11.49 5.44 1.36
C TRP A 12 10.23 6.30 1.53
N TRP A 13 10.19 7.09 2.60
CA TRP A 13 9.03 7.89 2.97
C TRP A 13 8.81 9.09 2.04
N GLN A 14 9.79 9.48 1.22
CA GLN A 14 9.62 10.58 0.25
C GLN A 14 8.60 10.25 -0.85
N ALA A 15 8.46 8.96 -1.18
CA ALA A 15 7.54 8.51 -2.21
C ALA A 15 6.18 8.04 -1.64
N ILE A 16 6.08 7.81 -0.33
CA ILE A 16 4.96 7.11 0.30
C ILE A 16 4.12 8.08 1.11
N PRO A 17 2.84 8.30 0.77
CA PRO A 17 2.03 9.35 1.39
C PRO A 17 1.48 8.99 2.78
N ALA A 18 1.22 7.72 3.06
CA ALA A 18 0.74 7.30 4.38
C ALA A 18 1.93 6.93 5.28
N TRP A 19 2.47 7.94 5.95
CA TRP A 19 3.53 7.77 6.93
C TRP A 19 2.98 7.11 8.20
N PRO A 20 3.62 6.04 8.71
CA PRO A 20 3.25 5.47 9.99
C PRO A 20 3.50 6.48 11.12
N ALA A 21 2.64 6.49 12.15
CA ALA A 21 2.88 7.35 13.33
C ALA A 21 4.19 7.01 14.09
N GLY A 22 4.74 5.80 13.95
CA GLY A 22 6.01 5.43 14.57
C GLY A 22 6.58 4.09 14.12
N ARG A 23 7.84 3.82 14.51
CA ARG A 23 8.62 2.62 14.12
C ARG A 23 8.07 1.29 14.65
N GLN A 24 7.16 1.32 15.61
CA GLN A 24 6.60 0.13 16.24
C GLN A 24 5.21 -0.25 15.69
N SER A 25 4.69 0.50 14.71
CA SER A 25 3.35 0.26 14.19
C SER A 25 3.32 -0.81 13.10
N GLN A 26 2.18 -1.48 12.95
CA GLN A 26 1.97 -2.46 11.87
C GLN A 26 2.20 -1.87 10.47
N PRO A 27 1.73 -0.63 10.15
CA PRO A 27 2.03 0.00 8.86
C PRO A 27 3.52 0.19 8.59
N TYR A 28 4.33 0.51 9.61
CA TYR A 28 5.78 0.63 9.44
C TYR A 28 6.42 -0.70 9.04
N PHE A 29 6.09 -1.78 9.74
CA PHE A 29 6.64 -3.10 9.43
C PHE A 29 6.12 -3.66 8.11
N ALA A 30 4.85 -3.41 7.77
CA ALA A 30 4.29 -3.75 6.47
C ALA A 30 5.09 -3.09 5.33
N LEU A 31 5.39 -1.81 5.45
CA LEU A 31 6.22 -1.08 4.49
C LEU A 31 7.66 -1.59 4.46
N ARG A 32 8.25 -1.92 5.61
CA ARG A 32 9.65 -2.39 5.75
C ARG A 32 9.97 -3.57 4.86
N ARG A 33 8.99 -4.44 4.61
CA ARG A 33 9.12 -5.56 3.66
C ARG A 33 9.45 -5.10 2.25
N VAL A 34 8.92 -3.94 1.83
CA VAL A 34 9.02 -3.40 0.48
C VAL A 34 10.26 -2.54 0.31
N TRP A 35 10.50 -1.58 1.22
CA TRP A 35 11.63 -0.66 1.07
C TRP A 35 12.97 -1.28 1.42
N ALA A 36 12.99 -2.46 2.02
CA ALA A 36 14.20 -3.23 2.26
C ALA A 36 14.16 -4.62 1.58
N ASP A 37 13.47 -4.72 0.45
CA ASP A 37 13.33 -5.95 -0.32
C ASP A 37 14.61 -6.35 -1.09
N HIS A 38 14.72 -7.62 -1.43
CA HIS A 38 15.77 -8.19 -2.28
C HIS A 38 15.73 -7.71 -3.73
N THR A 39 14.59 -7.17 -4.17
CA THR A 39 14.34 -6.74 -5.54
C THR A 39 14.82 -5.30 -5.83
N MET A 40 15.36 -4.60 -4.83
CA MET A 40 15.87 -3.22 -4.99
C MET A 40 16.94 -3.07 -6.08
N GLY A 41 17.62 -4.13 -6.47
CA GLY A 41 18.70 -4.12 -7.46
C GLY A 41 18.29 -3.98 -8.94
N GLY A 42 17.02 -3.77 -9.29
CA GLY A 42 16.55 -3.81 -10.69
C GLY A 42 15.69 -2.63 -11.16
N ALA A 43 15.01 -2.83 -12.29
CA ALA A 43 14.01 -1.91 -12.86
C ALA A 43 12.63 -1.96 -12.14
N ARG A 44 12.58 -2.60 -10.97
CA ARG A 44 11.39 -2.83 -10.13
C ARG A 44 11.69 -2.39 -8.70
N GLY A 45 10.65 -2.27 -7.86
CA GLY A 45 10.75 -1.84 -6.47
C GLY A 45 10.23 -0.43 -6.21
N ILE A 46 10.01 -0.15 -4.92
CA ILE A 46 9.47 1.12 -4.40
C ILE A 46 10.35 2.33 -4.68
N TRP A 47 11.64 2.12 -4.94
CA TRP A 47 12.61 3.18 -5.27
C TRP A 47 12.57 3.60 -6.74
N ARG A 48 11.84 2.86 -7.58
CA ARG A 48 11.69 3.14 -9.01
C ARG A 48 10.30 3.70 -9.28
N PRO A 49 10.15 5.03 -9.44
CA PRO A 49 8.85 5.62 -9.69
C PRO A 49 8.15 4.98 -10.89
N ARG A 50 6.83 4.80 -10.79
CA ARG A 50 5.97 4.14 -11.80
C ARG A 50 6.26 2.65 -12.04
N SER A 51 7.15 2.01 -11.30
CA SER A 51 7.21 0.54 -11.27
C SER A 51 5.92 -0.03 -10.69
N GLU A 52 5.64 -1.31 -10.93
CA GLU A 52 4.44 -1.98 -10.38
C GLU A 52 4.46 -1.98 -8.85
N ASP A 53 5.59 -2.33 -8.22
CA ASP A 53 5.74 -2.34 -6.76
C ASP A 53 5.58 -0.94 -6.17
N HIS A 54 6.18 0.07 -6.82
CA HIS A 54 6.04 1.46 -6.40
C HIS A 54 4.59 1.93 -6.49
N GLN A 55 3.95 1.75 -7.64
CA GLN A 55 2.55 2.14 -7.83
C GLN A 55 1.64 1.43 -6.81
N THR A 56 1.87 0.13 -6.59
CA THR A 56 1.11 -0.69 -5.65
C THR A 56 1.14 -0.09 -4.26
N VAL A 57 2.32 0.18 -3.72
CA VAL A 57 2.41 0.72 -2.35
C VAL A 57 1.94 2.17 -2.31
N VAL A 58 2.41 3.03 -3.22
CA VAL A 58 2.10 4.47 -3.20
C VAL A 58 0.60 4.74 -3.29
N LEU A 59 -0.12 4.02 -4.15
CA LEU A 59 -1.55 4.22 -4.35
C LEU A 59 -2.42 3.46 -3.35
N PHE A 60 -1.95 2.34 -2.78
CA PHE A 60 -2.76 1.51 -1.88
C PHE A 60 -2.55 1.83 -0.40
N GLN A 61 -1.34 2.24 0.00
CA GLN A 61 -0.96 2.54 1.38
C GLN A 61 -1.82 3.60 2.09
N PRO A 62 -2.48 4.58 1.43
CA PRO A 62 -3.42 5.47 2.12
C PRO A 62 -4.48 4.75 2.96
N PHE A 63 -4.92 3.54 2.55
CA PHE A 63 -5.85 2.74 3.36
C PHE A 63 -5.30 2.34 4.74
N ALA A 64 -3.98 2.24 4.91
CA ALA A 64 -3.37 1.89 6.19
C ALA A 64 -3.57 2.97 7.26
N ALA A 65 -3.81 4.22 6.86
CA ALA A 65 -4.01 5.35 7.76
C ALA A 65 -5.49 5.76 7.89
N LEU A 66 -6.34 5.41 6.91
CA LEU A 66 -7.77 5.66 6.96
C LEU A 66 -8.49 4.64 7.88
N PRO A 67 -9.52 5.04 8.64
CA PRO A 67 -10.27 4.10 9.47
C PRO A 67 -10.93 3.00 8.64
N ALA A 68 -10.65 1.73 8.98
CA ALA A 68 -11.10 0.57 8.21
C ALA A 68 -12.63 0.53 8.00
N ARG A 69 -13.41 0.88 9.02
CA ARG A 69 -14.88 0.97 8.95
C ARG A 69 -15.39 1.88 7.82
N VAL A 70 -14.59 2.86 7.40
CA VAL A 70 -14.99 3.85 6.39
C VAL A 70 -14.66 3.36 4.98
N TRP A 71 -13.47 2.82 4.76
CA TRP A 71 -13.00 2.48 3.41
C TRP A 71 -13.23 1.03 3.01
N PHE A 72 -13.18 0.08 3.95
CA PHE A 72 -13.24 -1.35 3.66
C PHE A 72 -14.57 -1.79 3.02
N PRO A 73 -15.75 -1.27 3.44
CA PRO A 73 -17.01 -1.56 2.75
C PRO A 73 -17.02 -1.10 1.29
N ALA A 74 -16.41 0.06 1.00
CA ALA A 74 -16.34 0.59 -0.36
C ALA A 74 -15.40 -0.25 -1.25
N LEU A 75 -14.23 -0.64 -0.73
CA LEU A 75 -13.32 -1.54 -1.44
C LEU A 75 -13.97 -2.92 -1.66
N SER A 76 -14.64 -3.47 -0.65
CA SER A 76 -15.34 -4.76 -0.76
C SER A 76 -16.38 -4.74 -1.88
N ARG A 77 -17.17 -3.65 -1.98
CA ARG A 77 -18.13 -3.46 -3.08
C ARG A 77 -17.46 -3.38 -4.45
N ALA A 78 -16.35 -2.65 -4.57
CA ALA A 78 -15.58 -2.58 -5.82
C ALA A 78 -15.07 -3.97 -6.28
N LEU A 79 -14.81 -4.84 -5.31
CA LEU A 79 -14.36 -6.22 -5.50
C LEU A 79 -15.51 -7.24 -5.62
N ALA A 80 -16.77 -6.78 -5.71
CA ALA A 80 -17.96 -7.63 -5.77
C ALA A 80 -18.09 -8.60 -4.57
N PHE A 81 -17.68 -8.15 -3.38
CA PHE A 81 -18.01 -8.81 -2.11
C PHE A 81 -19.17 -8.11 -1.43
N ASP A 82 -19.88 -8.87 -0.59
CA ASP A 82 -20.77 -8.29 0.39
C ASP A 82 -19.98 -7.34 1.32
N PRO A 83 -20.44 -6.09 1.49
CA PRO A 83 -19.73 -5.11 2.30
C PRO A 83 -19.69 -5.57 3.76
N VAL A 84 -18.49 -5.55 4.33
CA VAL A 84 -18.24 -5.80 5.75
C VAL A 84 -17.68 -4.53 6.36
N GLU A 85 -18.17 -4.16 7.54
CA GLU A 85 -17.51 -3.17 8.39
C GLU A 85 -16.65 -3.90 9.42
N PRO A 86 -15.32 -3.98 9.22
CA PRO A 86 -14.44 -4.75 10.08
C PRO A 86 -14.05 -3.97 11.34
N ASP A 87 -13.77 -4.70 12.42
CA ASP A 87 -13.18 -4.18 13.65
C ASP A 87 -11.68 -3.90 13.46
N GLN A 88 -11.04 -4.70 12.61
CA GLN A 88 -9.61 -4.61 12.33
C GLN A 88 -9.32 -4.95 10.87
N VAL A 89 -8.38 -4.22 10.27
CA VAL A 89 -7.74 -4.57 9.01
C VAL A 89 -6.22 -4.46 9.17
N ARG A 90 -5.49 -5.41 8.60
CA ARG A 90 -4.02 -5.39 8.51
C ARG A 90 -3.60 -5.57 7.06
N ILE A 91 -2.60 -4.80 6.65
CA ILE A 91 -2.06 -4.83 5.29
C ILE A 91 -0.65 -5.40 5.34
N ALA A 92 -0.36 -6.41 4.53
CA ALA A 92 1.00 -6.85 4.25
C ALA A 92 1.29 -6.67 2.77
N TYR A 93 2.51 -6.23 2.45
CA TYR A 93 2.97 -6.08 1.07
C TYR A 93 4.02 -7.14 0.76
N LEU A 94 4.08 -7.56 -0.50
CA LEU A 94 5.07 -8.51 -0.99
C LEU A 94 5.20 -9.73 -0.05
N HIS A 95 4.06 -10.32 0.31
CA HIS A 95 3.98 -11.46 1.21
C HIS A 95 4.50 -12.70 0.49
N GLU A 96 5.66 -13.17 0.91
CA GLU A 96 6.42 -14.23 0.26
C GLU A 96 6.30 -15.54 1.04
N GLU A 97 5.96 -16.62 0.35
CA GLU A 97 5.85 -17.95 0.95
C GLU A 97 6.37 -19.05 0.02
N THR A 98 6.95 -20.10 0.60
CA THR A 98 7.34 -21.29 -0.15
C THR A 98 6.12 -22.01 -0.69
N VAL A 99 6.22 -22.49 -1.93
CA VAL A 99 5.18 -23.33 -2.53
C VAL A 99 5.61 -24.80 -2.50
N PRO A 100 4.67 -25.75 -2.46
CA PRO A 100 4.99 -27.17 -2.57
C PRO A 100 5.76 -27.49 -3.87
N PRO A 101 6.63 -28.52 -3.89
CA PRO A 101 7.44 -28.86 -5.07
C PRO A 101 6.64 -29.05 -6.37
N HIS A 102 5.41 -29.58 -6.28
CA HIS A 102 4.55 -29.79 -7.44
C HIS A 102 4.09 -28.47 -8.10
N ARG A 103 4.12 -27.34 -7.38
CA ARG A 103 3.85 -26.00 -7.94
C ARG A 103 5.11 -25.23 -8.33
N ALA A 104 6.26 -25.59 -7.77
CA ALA A 104 7.51 -24.88 -8.03
C ALA A 104 7.89 -24.89 -9.52
N GLY A 105 7.61 -26.00 -10.23
CA GLY A 105 7.84 -26.11 -11.68
C GLY A 105 7.03 -25.11 -12.51
N PHE A 106 5.79 -24.81 -12.09
CA PHE A 106 4.94 -23.82 -12.77
C PHE A 106 5.40 -22.38 -12.52
N HIS A 107 5.83 -22.07 -11.28
CA HIS A 107 6.28 -20.73 -10.92
C HIS A 107 7.74 -20.45 -11.31
N GLY A 108 8.51 -21.48 -11.68
CA GLY A 108 9.94 -21.38 -11.98
C GLY A 108 10.82 -21.10 -10.75
N ARG A 109 10.24 -21.20 -9.55
CA ARG A 109 10.88 -20.95 -8.24
C ARG A 109 10.10 -21.66 -7.14
N ASP A 110 10.74 -21.89 -6.00
CA ASP A 110 10.18 -22.58 -4.82
C ASP A 110 9.36 -21.66 -3.90
N PHE A 111 9.12 -20.41 -4.30
CA PHE A 111 8.29 -19.45 -3.58
C PHE A 111 7.44 -18.61 -4.52
N VAL A 112 6.37 -18.02 -4.00
CA VAL A 112 5.59 -16.98 -4.69
C VAL A 112 5.31 -15.82 -3.75
N ILE A 113 4.98 -14.67 -4.33
CA ILE A 113 4.85 -13.41 -3.62
C ILE A 113 3.48 -12.83 -3.98
N ALA A 114 2.60 -12.66 -3.00
CA ALA A 114 1.38 -11.88 -3.16
C ALA A 114 1.70 -10.39 -2.99
N ASP A 115 1.20 -9.54 -3.89
CA ASP A 115 1.55 -8.12 -3.92
C ASP A 115 1.00 -7.39 -2.68
N ILE A 116 -0.27 -7.66 -2.36
CA ILE A 116 -0.95 -7.17 -1.16
C ILE A 116 -1.70 -8.34 -0.51
N VAL A 117 -1.64 -8.45 0.80
CA VAL A 117 -2.53 -9.26 1.61
C VAL A 117 -3.28 -8.35 2.57
N LEU A 118 -4.61 -8.38 2.50
CA LEU A 118 -5.48 -7.76 3.49
C LEU A 118 -6.06 -8.85 4.37
N TYR A 119 -5.72 -8.78 5.65
CA TYR A 119 -6.44 -9.51 6.68
C TYR A 119 -7.50 -8.58 7.29
N TRP A 120 -8.70 -9.11 7.52
CA TRP A 120 -9.77 -8.39 8.21
C TRP A 120 -10.44 -9.28 9.24
N ARG A 121 -10.99 -8.64 10.28
CA ARG A 121 -11.76 -9.28 11.34
C ARG A 121 -13.06 -8.54 11.59
N LYS A 122 -14.15 -9.29 11.78
CA LYS A 122 -15.42 -8.80 12.32
C LYS A 122 -15.97 -9.80 13.34
N GLY A 123 -15.94 -9.45 14.63
CA GLY A 123 -16.18 -10.39 15.72
C GLY A 123 -15.22 -11.58 15.62
N ASP A 124 -15.77 -12.80 15.61
CA ASP A 124 -15.00 -14.04 15.46
C ASP A 124 -14.73 -14.43 13.99
N ALA A 125 -15.26 -13.67 13.02
CA ALA A 125 -15.05 -13.95 11.61
C ALA A 125 -13.76 -13.29 11.11
N ASP A 126 -12.83 -14.12 10.65
CA ASP A 126 -11.58 -13.72 10.01
C ASP A 126 -11.67 -13.94 8.50
N GLY A 127 -11.08 -13.02 7.73
CA GLY A 127 -10.96 -13.15 6.28
C GLY A 127 -9.66 -12.60 5.72
N ILE A 128 -9.28 -13.12 4.55
CA ILE A 128 -8.12 -12.67 3.78
C ILE A 128 -8.54 -12.33 2.37
N MET A 129 -8.03 -11.21 1.86
CA MET A 129 -7.99 -10.90 0.43
C MET A 129 -6.53 -10.85 -0.02
N ALA A 130 -6.14 -11.71 -0.96
CA ALA A 130 -4.78 -11.77 -1.49
C ALA A 130 -4.76 -11.25 -2.93
N PHE A 131 -4.06 -10.15 -3.16
CA PHE A 131 -4.08 -9.40 -4.42
C PHE A 131 -2.92 -9.80 -5.33
N GLU A 132 -3.26 -10.08 -6.57
CA GLU A 132 -2.37 -9.92 -7.73
C GLU A 132 -2.66 -8.56 -8.36
N VAL A 133 -1.63 -7.72 -8.46
CA VAL A 133 -1.75 -6.32 -8.87
C VAL A 133 -1.12 -6.14 -10.25
N LYS A 134 -1.78 -5.38 -11.12
CA LYS A 134 -1.22 -4.91 -12.39
C LYS A 134 -1.22 -3.39 -12.42
N ARG A 135 -0.08 -2.82 -12.83
CA ARG A 135 0.10 -1.37 -13.00
C ARG A 135 -0.95 -0.75 -13.94
N GLN A 136 -1.20 0.55 -13.75
CA GLN A 136 -2.19 1.27 -14.57
C GLN A 136 -1.82 1.26 -16.06
N THR A 137 -0.53 1.37 -16.34
CA THR A 137 0.01 1.40 -17.70
C THR A 137 0.83 0.14 -17.96
N GLY A 138 0.18 -1.00 -18.17
CA GLY A 138 0.88 -2.27 -18.41
C GLY A 138 0.03 -3.37 -19.03
N PRO A 139 0.66 -4.43 -19.57
CA PRO A 139 -0.08 -5.56 -20.10
C PRO A 139 -1.09 -6.06 -19.06
N GLY A 140 -2.23 -6.58 -19.54
CA GLY A 140 -3.22 -7.17 -18.65
C GLY A 140 -2.70 -8.46 -18.02
N PRO A 141 -3.44 -9.01 -17.04
CA PRO A 141 -3.12 -10.31 -16.49
C PRO A 141 -2.99 -11.39 -17.58
N THR A 142 -1.99 -12.24 -17.41
CA THR A 142 -1.78 -13.46 -18.20
C THR A 142 -2.39 -14.66 -17.49
N GLU A 143 -2.50 -15.81 -18.18
CA GLU A 143 -2.92 -17.08 -17.56
C GLU A 143 -2.08 -17.44 -16.34
N GLN A 144 -0.77 -17.16 -16.40
CA GLN A 144 0.14 -17.38 -15.29
C GLN A 144 -0.22 -16.54 -14.06
N ASP A 145 -0.73 -15.32 -14.25
CA ASP A 145 -1.11 -14.44 -13.14
C ASP A 145 -2.39 -14.94 -12.45
N PHE A 146 -3.34 -15.50 -13.21
CA PHE A 146 -4.53 -16.14 -12.64
C PHE A 146 -4.16 -17.32 -11.73
N GLU A 147 -3.24 -18.18 -12.17
CA GLU A 147 -2.81 -19.32 -11.37
C GLU A 147 -1.97 -18.92 -10.14
N LYS A 148 -1.14 -17.87 -10.27
CA LYS A 148 -0.46 -17.26 -9.11
C LYS A 148 -1.47 -16.77 -8.08
N ALA A 149 -2.50 -16.03 -8.51
CA ALA A 149 -3.54 -15.53 -7.61
C ALA A 149 -4.26 -16.66 -6.86
N ARG A 150 -4.59 -17.78 -7.53
CA ARG A 150 -5.14 -18.98 -6.85
C ARG A 150 -4.21 -19.51 -5.78
N THR A 151 -2.91 -19.55 -6.07
CA THR A 151 -1.91 -20.07 -5.14
C THR A 151 -1.76 -19.19 -3.89
N TYR A 152 -2.02 -17.89 -3.95
CA TYR A 152 -1.87 -17.00 -2.80
C TYR A 152 -2.77 -17.39 -1.62
N VAL A 153 -4.01 -17.78 -1.87
CA VAL A 153 -4.93 -18.19 -0.80
C VAL A 153 -4.67 -19.59 -0.26
N GLU A 154 -3.75 -20.32 -0.89
CA GLU A 154 -3.31 -21.64 -0.45
C GLU A 154 -2.04 -21.61 0.40
N PHE A 155 -1.49 -20.44 0.66
CA PHE A 155 -0.39 -20.25 1.60
C PHE A 155 -0.67 -20.94 2.94
N ALA A 156 0.29 -21.72 3.43
CA ALA A 156 0.22 -22.40 4.71
C ALA A 156 -0.06 -21.41 5.84
N SER A 157 0.51 -20.21 5.77
CA SER A 157 0.23 -19.14 6.73
C SER A 157 -1.24 -18.71 6.77
N MET A 158 -1.99 -18.89 5.67
CA MET A 158 -3.39 -18.49 5.53
C MET A 158 -4.39 -19.60 5.85
N GLN A 159 -3.96 -20.87 5.92
CA GLN A 159 -4.86 -22.04 6.03
C GLN A 159 -5.79 -22.01 7.25
N GLN A 160 -5.40 -21.31 8.32
CA GLN A 160 -6.22 -21.15 9.52
C GLN A 160 -7.41 -20.19 9.34
N VAL A 161 -7.45 -19.40 8.27
CA VAL A 161 -8.52 -18.44 8.00
C VAL A 161 -9.52 -19.09 7.04
N ALA A 162 -10.79 -19.14 7.43
CA ALA A 162 -11.81 -19.82 6.63
C ALA A 162 -12.06 -19.13 5.29
N ARG A 163 -12.28 -17.80 5.32
CA ARG A 163 -12.56 -16.99 4.14
C ARG A 163 -11.26 -16.45 3.54
N ARG A 164 -10.90 -16.94 2.36
CA ARG A 164 -9.66 -16.57 1.67
C ARG A 164 -9.99 -16.35 0.21
N ASP A 165 -9.95 -15.08 -0.18
CA ASP A 165 -10.40 -14.66 -1.49
C ASP A 165 -9.20 -14.15 -2.31
N PRO A 166 -8.87 -14.79 -3.44
CA PRO A 166 -7.84 -14.28 -4.33
C PRO A 166 -8.45 -13.18 -5.21
N VAL A 167 -7.75 -12.05 -5.29
CA VAL A 167 -8.27 -10.80 -5.83
C VAL A 167 -7.35 -10.26 -6.92
N PHE A 168 -7.94 -9.61 -7.93
CA PHE A 168 -7.20 -8.82 -8.91
C PHE A 168 -7.42 -7.33 -8.71
N LEU A 169 -6.34 -6.56 -8.75
CA LEU A 169 -6.35 -5.12 -8.91
C LEU A 169 -5.67 -4.76 -10.22
N VAL A 170 -6.42 -4.25 -11.19
CA VAL A 170 -5.93 -4.04 -12.56
C VAL A 170 -6.14 -2.61 -13.02
N SER A 171 -5.58 -2.27 -14.18
CA SER A 171 -5.91 -1.01 -14.85
C SER A 171 -7.36 -1.00 -15.34
N ASP A 172 -7.96 0.19 -15.39
CA ASP A 172 -9.31 0.43 -15.93
C ASP A 172 -9.56 -0.22 -17.29
N ARG A 173 -8.57 -0.19 -18.17
CA ARG A 173 -8.68 -0.78 -19.52
C ARG A 173 -8.86 -2.30 -19.56
N HIS A 174 -8.51 -3.00 -18.48
CA HIS A 174 -8.53 -4.47 -18.43
C HIS A 174 -9.66 -5.01 -17.56
N VAL A 175 -10.28 -4.18 -16.72
CA VAL A 175 -11.22 -4.62 -15.67
C VAL A 175 -12.38 -5.44 -16.24
N THR A 176 -13.01 -4.99 -17.33
CA THR A 176 -14.14 -5.70 -17.96
C THR A 176 -13.73 -7.10 -18.45
N LYS A 177 -12.56 -7.21 -19.08
CA LYS A 177 -12.04 -8.50 -19.58
C LYS A 177 -11.71 -9.45 -18.43
N VAL A 178 -11.13 -8.94 -17.35
CA VAL A 178 -10.72 -9.75 -16.19
C VAL A 178 -11.94 -10.20 -15.40
N ARG A 179 -12.97 -9.34 -15.24
CA ARG A 179 -14.26 -9.69 -14.61
C ARG A 179 -14.99 -10.84 -15.31
N GLY A 180 -14.84 -10.98 -16.62
CA GLY A 180 -15.38 -12.13 -17.36
C GLY A 180 -14.69 -13.46 -17.05
N GLN A 181 -13.55 -13.45 -16.38
CA GLN A 181 -12.74 -14.64 -16.05
C GLN A 181 -12.54 -14.82 -14.54
N TRP A 182 -12.80 -13.79 -13.74
CA TRP A 182 -12.52 -13.77 -12.32
C TRP A 182 -13.58 -12.97 -11.55
N PRO A 183 -14.10 -13.49 -10.43
CA PRO A 183 -15.20 -12.84 -9.72
C PRO A 183 -14.78 -11.58 -8.97
N HIS A 184 -13.60 -11.58 -8.34
CA HIS A 184 -13.16 -10.51 -7.44
C HIS A 184 -12.10 -9.63 -8.08
N VAL A 185 -12.56 -8.57 -8.74
CA VAL A 185 -11.72 -7.68 -9.54
C VAL A 185 -12.11 -6.24 -9.31
N ALA A 186 -11.14 -5.41 -8.95
CA ALA A 186 -11.26 -3.95 -8.93
C ALA A 186 -10.26 -3.32 -9.91
N CYS A 187 -10.53 -2.08 -10.31
CA CYS A 187 -9.56 -1.23 -10.98
C CYS A 187 -9.05 -0.09 -10.10
N TRP A 188 -7.98 0.56 -10.56
CA TRP A 188 -7.38 1.69 -9.84
C TRP A 188 -8.33 2.90 -9.67
N SER A 189 -9.25 3.16 -10.59
CA SER A 189 -10.24 4.24 -10.39
C SER A 189 -11.28 3.90 -9.32
N GLU A 190 -11.62 2.61 -9.16
CA GLU A 190 -12.51 2.17 -8.08
C GLU A 190 -11.79 2.24 -6.72
N VAL A 191 -10.49 1.93 -6.68
CA VAL A 191 -9.65 2.18 -5.49
C VAL A 191 -9.59 3.67 -5.15
N LEU A 192 -9.38 4.53 -6.15
CA LEU A 192 -9.43 5.99 -5.97
C LEU A 192 -10.79 6.41 -5.39
N ALA A 193 -11.89 5.97 -5.97
CA ALA A 193 -13.23 6.31 -5.49
C ALA A 193 -13.46 5.88 -4.03
N ALA A 194 -12.99 4.68 -3.64
CA ALA A 194 -13.07 4.21 -2.26
C ALA A 194 -12.23 5.08 -1.30
N GLN A 195 -11.03 5.51 -1.70
CA GLN A 195 -10.20 6.41 -0.90
C GLN A 195 -10.79 7.82 -0.80
N LEU A 196 -11.33 8.37 -1.89
CA LEU A 196 -11.98 9.68 -1.88
C LEU A 196 -13.22 9.71 -1.00
N ALA A 197 -14.06 8.67 -1.07
CA ALA A 197 -15.22 8.53 -0.19
C ALA A 197 -14.79 8.50 1.28
N ALA A 198 -13.75 7.72 1.60
CA ALA A 198 -13.26 7.62 2.97
C ALA A 198 -12.59 8.89 3.48
N ALA A 199 -11.80 9.54 2.63
CA ALA A 199 -11.19 10.82 2.97
C ALA A 199 -12.23 11.92 3.15
N GLY A 200 -13.30 11.93 2.34
CA GLY A 200 -14.42 12.87 2.49
C GLY A 200 -15.16 12.69 3.80
N ALA A 201 -15.42 11.44 4.22
CA ALA A 201 -16.06 11.16 5.50
C ALA A 201 -15.20 11.65 6.68
N VAL A 202 -13.90 11.35 6.66
CA VAL A 202 -12.96 11.81 7.71
C VAL A 202 -12.83 13.34 7.73
N ALA A 203 -12.82 13.99 6.58
CA ALA A 203 -12.77 15.44 6.48
C ALA A 203 -14.03 16.15 7.01
N GLY A 204 -15.17 15.45 7.06
CA GLY A 204 -16.38 15.94 7.70
C GLY A 204 -16.24 16.13 9.21
N ASP A 205 -15.45 15.25 9.85
CA ASP A 205 -15.20 15.28 11.30
C ASP A 205 -14.01 16.21 11.67
N HIS A 206 -13.12 16.49 10.71
CA HIS A 206 -11.89 17.25 10.92
C HIS A 206 -11.65 18.27 9.79
N PRO A 207 -12.08 19.54 9.94
CA PRO A 207 -11.96 20.58 8.90
C PRO A 207 -10.55 20.82 8.36
N ALA A 208 -9.50 20.64 9.16
CA ALA A 208 -8.11 20.73 8.70
C ALA A 208 -7.80 19.70 7.60
N LEU A 209 -8.51 18.57 7.58
CA LEU A 209 -8.35 17.49 6.61
C LEU A 209 -9.14 17.68 5.31
N ARG A 210 -9.85 18.81 5.13
CA ARG A 210 -10.65 19.09 3.92
C ARG A 210 -9.89 19.02 2.59
N ALA A 211 -8.57 19.22 2.62
CA ALA A 211 -7.71 19.13 1.43
C ALA A 211 -7.37 17.67 1.04
N MET A 212 -7.57 16.71 1.96
CA MET A 212 -7.12 15.32 1.78
C MET A 212 -7.71 14.62 0.54
N PRO A 213 -9.02 14.73 0.22
CA PRO A 213 -9.55 14.16 -1.03
C PRO A 213 -8.85 14.70 -2.28
N GLY A 214 -8.61 16.01 -2.35
CA GLY A 214 -7.92 16.63 -3.48
C GLY A 214 -6.46 16.19 -3.60
N LEU A 215 -5.77 15.98 -2.48
CA LEU A 215 -4.39 15.47 -2.48
C LEU A 215 -4.31 13.99 -2.88
N ILE A 216 -5.30 13.17 -2.53
CA ILE A 216 -5.42 11.78 -3.00
C ILE A 216 -5.68 11.77 -4.51
N GLU A 217 -6.57 12.63 -5.01
CA GLU A 217 -6.80 12.73 -6.45
C GLU A 217 -5.53 13.18 -7.20
N ASP A 218 -4.79 14.17 -6.67
CA ASP A 218 -3.51 14.62 -7.23
C ASP A 218 -2.48 13.47 -7.29
N LEU A 219 -2.39 12.68 -6.21
CA LEU A 219 -1.55 11.49 -6.15
C LEU A 219 -1.89 10.52 -7.29
N PHE A 220 -3.15 10.14 -7.46
CA PHE A 220 -3.58 9.21 -8.51
C PHE A 220 -3.40 9.78 -9.92
N SER A 221 -3.61 11.08 -10.09
CA SER A 221 -3.46 11.76 -11.39
C SER A 221 -2.03 11.68 -11.92
N ALA A 222 -1.02 11.68 -11.04
CA ALA A 222 0.38 11.48 -11.41
C ALA A 222 0.66 10.12 -12.08
N TYR A 223 -0.21 9.13 -11.82
CA TYR A 223 -0.18 7.78 -12.42
C TYR A 223 -1.17 7.61 -13.59
N GLY A 224 -1.84 8.70 -14.00
CA GLY A 224 -2.81 8.68 -15.09
C GLY A 224 -4.18 8.11 -14.69
N ILE A 225 -4.55 8.24 -13.41
CA ILE A 225 -5.87 7.84 -12.89
C ILE A 225 -6.59 9.08 -12.37
N GLY A 226 -7.79 9.36 -12.86
CA GLY A 226 -8.53 10.58 -12.50
C GLY A 226 -7.93 11.87 -13.08
N ARG A 227 -8.42 13.02 -12.61
CA ARG A 227 -7.95 14.33 -13.07
C ARG A 227 -8.05 15.37 -11.95
N ALA A 228 -6.95 15.58 -11.25
CA ALA A 228 -6.87 16.62 -10.23
C ALA A 228 -6.66 18.02 -10.85
N PRO A 229 -7.26 19.06 -10.26
CA PRO A 229 -6.85 20.44 -10.52
C PRO A 229 -5.43 20.69 -9.99
N ALA A 230 -4.63 21.46 -10.71
CA ALA A 230 -3.31 21.87 -10.25
C ALA A 230 -3.43 22.90 -9.12
N LEU A 231 -3.52 22.43 -7.87
CA LEU A 231 -3.54 23.28 -6.69
C LEU A 231 -2.16 23.29 -6.02
N PRO A 232 -1.66 24.43 -5.51
CA PRO A 232 -0.45 24.43 -4.70
C PRO A 232 -0.65 23.51 -3.47
N PRO A 233 0.26 22.55 -3.22
CA PRO A 233 0.16 21.71 -2.03
C PRO A 233 0.30 22.58 -0.77
N PRO A 234 -0.45 22.25 0.29
CA PRO A 234 -0.30 22.92 1.58
C PRO A 234 1.03 22.54 2.23
N ASP A 235 1.52 23.37 3.16
CA ASP A 235 2.69 23.03 3.95
C ASP A 235 2.44 21.77 4.81
N PRO A 236 3.27 20.70 4.69
CA PRO A 236 3.04 19.45 5.41
C PRO A 236 3.03 19.60 6.93
N SER A 237 3.92 20.43 7.49
CA SER A 237 4.03 20.66 8.93
C SER A 237 2.83 21.42 9.47
N ALA A 238 2.38 22.47 8.77
CA ALA A 238 1.19 23.22 9.14
C ALA A 238 -0.07 22.35 9.08
N LEU A 239 -0.21 21.52 8.04
CA LEU A 239 -1.35 20.61 7.90
C LEU A 239 -1.38 19.56 9.03
N PHE A 240 -0.22 18.98 9.36
CA PHE A 240 -0.10 18.05 10.50
C PHE A 240 -0.51 18.70 11.82
N ALA A 241 0.01 19.90 12.09
CA ALA A 241 -0.26 20.63 13.33
C ALA A 241 -1.75 21.01 13.45
N ALA A 242 -2.37 21.48 12.36
CA ALA A 242 -3.79 21.81 12.34
C ALA A 242 -4.67 20.57 12.59
N ALA A 243 -4.41 19.46 11.91
CA ALA A 243 -5.15 18.21 12.13
C ALA A 243 -4.99 17.69 13.57
N SER A 244 -3.77 17.77 14.11
CA SER A 244 -3.51 17.35 15.50
C SER A 244 -4.22 18.24 16.51
N ALA A 245 -4.28 19.56 16.28
CA ALA A 245 -4.98 20.51 17.14
C ALA A 245 -6.51 20.27 17.17
N GLU A 246 -7.07 19.72 16.08
CA GLU A 246 -8.47 19.29 15.99
C GLU A 246 -8.71 17.90 16.59
N GLY A 247 -7.68 17.25 17.15
CA GLY A 247 -7.80 15.91 17.74
C GLY A 247 -7.90 14.78 16.71
N ALA A 248 -7.46 15.00 15.46
CA ALA A 248 -7.38 13.93 14.48
C ALA A 248 -6.40 12.83 14.96
N PRO A 249 -6.73 11.54 14.71
CA PRO A 249 -5.79 10.44 14.98
C PRO A 249 -4.41 10.67 14.36
N PRO A 250 -3.30 10.27 15.02
CA PRO A 250 -1.94 10.52 14.53
C PRO A 250 -1.68 10.00 13.11
N ASP A 251 -2.19 8.81 12.76
CA ASP A 251 -2.02 8.25 11.41
C ASP A 251 -2.76 9.09 10.34
N LEU A 252 -3.89 9.71 10.69
CA LEU A 252 -4.63 10.59 9.78
C LEU A 252 -3.91 11.92 9.57
N ALA A 253 -3.40 12.53 10.64
CA ALA A 253 -2.56 13.73 10.54
C ALA A 253 -1.28 13.44 9.72
N ALA A 254 -0.66 12.28 9.93
CA ALA A 254 0.52 11.84 9.20
C ALA A 254 0.23 11.56 7.71
N LEU A 255 -0.92 10.95 7.38
CA LEU A 255 -1.38 10.78 6.00
C LEU A 255 -1.56 12.13 5.29
N ALA A 256 -2.24 13.08 5.93
CA ALA A 256 -2.49 14.39 5.34
C ALA A 256 -1.16 15.12 5.03
N ALA A 257 -0.23 15.11 6.00
CA ALA A 257 1.10 15.67 5.83
C ALA A 257 1.92 14.94 4.75
N GLY A 258 1.89 13.61 4.72
CA GLY A 258 2.63 12.82 3.74
C GLY A 258 2.08 12.95 2.31
N LEU A 259 0.76 13.09 2.15
CA LEU A 259 0.12 13.46 0.88
C LEU A 259 0.60 14.82 0.39
N ALA A 260 0.60 15.84 1.26
CA ALA A 260 1.09 17.18 0.95
C ALA A 260 2.58 17.16 0.58
N TRP A 261 3.40 16.44 1.35
CA TRP A 261 4.81 16.26 1.07
C TRP A 261 5.04 15.62 -0.30
N THR A 262 4.34 14.53 -0.59
CA THR A 262 4.50 13.82 -1.86
C THR A 262 4.10 14.74 -3.02
N ALA A 263 3.10 15.60 -2.85
CA ALA A 263 2.74 16.60 -3.86
C ALA A 263 3.85 17.65 -4.10
N HIS A 264 4.52 18.16 -3.05
CA HIS A 264 5.71 19.00 -3.19
C HIS A 264 6.85 18.25 -3.90
N TRP A 265 7.15 17.03 -3.46
CA TRP A 265 8.21 16.20 -4.03
C TRP A 265 8.00 15.94 -5.53
N ARG A 266 6.77 15.64 -5.97
CA ARG A 266 6.43 15.47 -7.39
C ARG A 266 6.65 16.72 -8.25
N ARG A 267 6.71 17.90 -7.64
CA ARG A 267 7.00 19.19 -8.29
C ARG A 267 8.49 19.53 -8.29
N GLY A 268 9.34 18.65 -7.76
CA GLY A 268 10.76 18.92 -7.57
C GLY A 268 11.08 19.73 -6.31
N GLU A 269 10.08 20.03 -5.48
CA GLU A 269 10.24 20.79 -4.24
C GLU A 269 10.63 19.85 -3.09
N THR A 270 11.90 19.43 -3.06
CA THR A 270 12.40 18.45 -2.07
C THR A 270 12.71 19.05 -0.70
N GLY A 271 12.48 20.34 -0.51
CA GLY A 271 12.80 21.10 0.71
C GLY A 271 11.61 21.38 1.62
N ALA A 272 10.45 20.75 1.38
CA ALA A 272 9.31 20.88 2.28
C ALA A 272 9.72 20.49 3.72
N PRO A 273 9.11 21.08 4.76
CA PRO A 273 9.41 20.71 6.13
C PRO A 273 8.70 19.40 6.50
N LEU A 274 9.40 18.58 7.28
CA LEU A 274 8.82 17.40 7.91
C LEU A 274 8.29 17.78 9.29
N PRO A 275 7.07 17.36 9.69
CA PRO A 275 6.56 17.62 11.04
C PRO A 275 7.53 17.10 12.12
N ASP A 276 7.74 17.87 13.19
CA ASP A 276 8.69 17.49 14.25
C ASP A 276 8.33 16.16 14.92
N ALA A 277 7.04 15.88 15.10
CA ALA A 277 6.52 14.61 15.62
C ALA A 277 6.93 13.40 14.76
N LEU A 278 7.23 13.62 13.48
CA LEU A 278 7.70 12.60 12.53
C LEU A 278 9.21 12.70 12.26
N GLY A 279 9.95 13.52 13.01
CA GLY A 279 11.39 13.76 12.83
C GLY A 279 12.25 12.50 12.77
N TRP A 280 11.78 11.39 13.36
CA TRP A 280 12.43 10.08 13.29
C TRP A 280 12.59 9.55 11.86
N LEU A 281 11.75 9.98 10.90
CA LEU A 281 11.86 9.62 9.47
C LEU A 281 13.18 10.13 8.87
N ARG A 282 13.75 11.23 9.39
CA ARG A 282 15.06 11.75 8.95
C ARG A 282 16.20 10.76 9.23
N GLY A 283 16.03 9.89 10.23
CA GLY A 283 16.98 8.84 10.60
C GLY A 283 16.67 7.48 9.95
N GLU A 284 15.77 7.41 8.98
CA GLU A 284 15.55 6.18 8.20
C GLU A 284 16.68 5.99 7.18
N PRO A 285 17.06 4.74 6.89
CA PRO A 285 18.17 4.48 6.00
C PRO A 285 17.85 4.85 4.56
N THR A 286 18.87 5.31 3.85
CA THR A 286 18.80 5.62 2.42
C THR A 286 18.74 4.35 1.57
N GLU A 287 18.32 4.49 0.32
CA GLU A 287 18.37 3.39 -0.65
C GLU A 287 19.77 2.77 -0.74
N ASP A 288 20.81 3.62 -0.80
CA ASP A 288 22.20 3.17 -0.89
C ASP A 288 22.65 2.39 0.36
N GLN A 289 22.26 2.83 1.55
CA GLN A 289 22.56 2.12 2.80
C GLN A 289 21.90 0.74 2.79
N LEU A 290 20.64 0.68 2.37
CA LEU A 290 19.89 -0.56 2.27
C LEU A 290 20.50 -1.50 1.22
N ARG A 291 20.84 -1.02 0.02
CA ARG A 291 21.43 -1.85 -1.05
C ARG A 291 22.73 -2.55 -0.63
N ARG A 292 23.52 -1.90 0.23
CA ARG A 292 24.78 -2.47 0.77
C ARG A 292 24.55 -3.51 1.85
N ALA A 293 23.35 -3.56 2.42
CA ALA A 293 23.03 -4.42 3.54
C ALA A 293 22.69 -5.84 3.05
N ARG A 294 23.68 -6.76 3.12
CA ARG A 294 23.64 -8.15 2.60
C ARG A 294 22.50 -9.05 3.13
N TRP A 295 21.75 -8.62 4.13
CA TRP A 295 20.63 -9.37 4.72
C TRP A 295 19.43 -9.50 3.76
N GLN A 296 19.45 -8.73 2.67
CA GLN A 296 18.34 -8.60 1.75
C GLN A 296 18.00 -9.80 0.89
N LYS A 297 18.52 -11.02 1.11
CA LYS A 297 18.16 -12.19 0.28
C LYS A 297 17.79 -13.43 1.10
N ARG A 298 17.60 -13.27 2.42
CA ARG A 298 17.48 -14.42 3.32
C ARG A 298 16.02 -14.87 3.51
N PRO A 299 15.75 -16.20 3.60
CA PRO A 299 14.41 -16.77 3.81
C PRO A 299 13.76 -16.39 5.15
N ASP A 300 14.55 -16.05 6.17
CA ASP A 300 14.08 -15.67 7.51
C ASP A 300 13.29 -14.36 7.58
N ARG A 301 13.15 -13.67 6.45
CA ARG A 301 12.41 -12.40 6.32
C ARG A 301 10.96 -12.57 5.87
N ARG A 302 10.54 -13.81 5.61
CA ARG A 302 9.16 -14.25 5.35
C ARG A 302 8.32 -14.20 6.62
N VAL A 303 8.33 -13.05 7.29
CA VAL A 303 7.50 -12.77 8.47
C VAL A 303 6.09 -12.46 7.98
N ASN A 304 5.12 -13.21 8.50
CA ASN A 304 3.72 -12.94 8.26
C ASN A 304 3.31 -11.68 9.04
N ARG A 305 3.10 -10.56 8.33
CA ARG A 305 2.77 -9.24 8.91
C ARG A 305 1.27 -8.95 8.98
N TRP A 306 0.43 -9.93 8.62
CA TRP A 306 -1.02 -9.79 8.61
C TRP A 306 -1.72 -10.62 9.69
N SER A 307 -1.08 -11.67 10.24
CA SER A 307 -1.72 -12.63 11.16
C SER A 307 -2.43 -11.99 12.35
N PRO A 308 -3.49 -12.61 12.92
CA PRO A 308 -4.23 -12.06 14.07
C PRO A 308 -3.39 -11.73 15.30
N GLY A 309 -2.41 -12.59 15.60
CA GLY A 309 -1.50 -12.44 16.73
C GLY A 309 -0.22 -11.67 16.39
N TRP A 310 -0.17 -10.98 15.25
CA TRP A 310 1.05 -10.27 14.87
C TRP A 310 1.42 -9.19 15.89
N THR A 311 2.71 -9.17 16.25
CA THR A 311 3.29 -8.14 17.13
C THR A 311 4.67 -7.75 16.61
N PRO A 312 5.17 -6.54 16.95
CA PRO A 312 6.53 -6.13 16.62
C PRO A 312 7.63 -7.10 17.11
N ALA A 313 7.37 -7.85 18.19
CA ALA A 313 8.34 -8.82 18.72
C ALA A 313 8.60 -10.01 17.79
N GLN A 314 7.69 -10.28 16.84
CA GLN A 314 7.87 -11.32 15.83
C GLN A 314 8.82 -10.87 14.70
N GLU A 315 9.10 -9.57 14.61
CA GLU A 315 10.10 -9.05 13.70
C GLU A 315 11.48 -9.34 14.29
N ARG A 316 12.26 -10.17 13.58
CA ARG A 316 13.66 -10.37 13.93
C ARG A 316 14.34 -8.99 13.90
N SER A 317 15.01 -8.62 14.99
CA SER A 317 15.76 -7.38 15.08
C SER A 317 16.78 -7.35 13.95
N LEU A 318 16.52 -6.56 12.91
CA LEU A 318 17.55 -6.28 11.93
C LEU A 318 18.63 -5.46 12.64
N PRO A 319 19.92 -5.75 12.41
CA PRO A 319 20.92 -4.72 12.55
C PRO A 319 20.59 -3.64 11.51
N LEU A 320 20.18 -2.47 11.97
CA LEU A 320 20.22 -1.25 11.17
C LEU A 320 21.69 -0.83 11.02
#